data_AF-A0A8D5A012-F1
#
_entry.id   AF-A0A8D5A012-F1
#
_cell.length_a   1.000
_cell.length_b   1.000
_cell.length_c   1.000
_cell.angle_alpha   90.00
_cell.angle_beta   90.00
_cell.angle_gamma   90.00
#
_symmetry.space_group_name_H-M   'P 1'
#
loop_
_entity.id
_entity.type
_entity.pdbx_description
1 polymer ?
#
loop_
_entity_poly.entity_id
_entity_poly.type
_entity_poly.pdbx_seq_one_letter_code
_entity_poly.pdbx_strand_id
1 'polypeptide(L)'
;MRIATDLDRRDFFDLAFKEIGMSENDFSLEILPILAYNEGLLIKNAAAMEKLYRMGKVSYCITLFYKVRDILDSKGIPVYILQPSFDDIRNGLQRLVLTHESMLDRGNRLAVIAIHIDALKESIPNNNDYRLSMEKLQVSREIHRFAHFLDAACIEQPPSGYFLFTTPALIENATNHYHHFSLLSNVAETTAFTLSIGIGYGETAAEAKYNALQGMEHSSASGGNRAYIIGKELFSRVPMSKNGQASQEKKEHPIDEQFLYLSKKSGVSVRIIADLYHACRDTGRQRFTASELADLTSVTPRTINRILAKLIDHHLAQDVGRRFTDKTGRPSRIIEIQFESKKHDKNKK
;
A
#
# COMPACT_ATOMS: atom_id res chain seq x y z
N MET A 1 1.17 -45.69 -32.33
CA MET A 1 0.58 -45.68 -30.98
C MET A 1 -0.82 -45.06 -31.02
N ARG A 2 -1.86 -45.70 -30.48
CA ARG A 2 -3.25 -45.18 -30.58
C ARG A 2 -3.78 -44.81 -29.20
N ILE A 3 -4.18 -43.57 -28.99
CA ILE A 3 -4.48 -42.99 -27.67
C ILE A 3 -5.86 -42.36 -27.66
N ALA A 4 -6.62 -42.57 -26.59
CA ALA A 4 -7.80 -41.76 -26.26
C ALA A 4 -7.46 -40.77 -25.13
N THR A 5 -7.86 -39.50 -25.25
CA THR A 5 -7.66 -38.47 -24.22
C THR A 5 -8.91 -37.62 -23.99
N ASP A 6 -9.09 -37.10 -22.79
CA ASP A 6 -10.14 -36.12 -22.47
C ASP A 6 -9.64 -34.67 -22.38
N LEU A 7 -8.34 -34.46 -22.60
CA LEU A 7 -7.76 -33.12 -22.75
C LEU A 7 -7.98 -32.59 -24.17
N ASP A 8 -8.78 -31.54 -24.29
CA ASP A 8 -9.08 -30.87 -25.56
C ASP A 8 -7.96 -29.91 -26.02
N ARG A 9 -6.74 -30.43 -26.16
CA ARG A 9 -5.55 -29.67 -26.56
C ARG A 9 -4.65 -30.48 -27.48
N ARG A 10 -5.12 -30.72 -28.71
CA ARG A 10 -4.36 -31.46 -29.73
C ARG A 10 -2.98 -30.84 -29.99
N ASP A 11 -2.93 -29.51 -30.01
CA ASP A 11 -1.70 -28.73 -30.16
C ASP A 11 -0.62 -29.11 -29.14
N PHE A 12 -0.99 -29.34 -27.88
CA PHE A 12 -0.05 -29.74 -26.84
C PHE A 12 0.51 -31.15 -27.06
N PHE A 13 -0.34 -32.08 -27.52
CA PHE A 13 0.10 -33.43 -27.85
C PHE A 13 1.02 -33.44 -29.06
N ASP A 14 0.69 -32.69 -30.12
CA ASP A 14 1.52 -32.62 -31.33
C ASP A 14 2.92 -32.04 -31.02
N LEU A 15 2.99 -30.99 -30.19
CA LEU A 15 4.25 -30.44 -29.67
C LEU A 15 5.03 -31.46 -28.83
N ALA A 16 4.38 -32.11 -27.87
CA ALA A 16 5.02 -33.08 -27.00
C ALA A 16 5.55 -34.30 -27.78
N PHE A 17 4.77 -34.82 -28.74
CA PHE A 17 5.19 -35.92 -29.61
C PHE A 17 6.39 -35.54 -30.46
N LYS A 18 6.41 -34.33 -31.01
CA LYS A 18 7.54 -33.81 -31.77
C LYS A 18 8.80 -33.69 -30.90
N GLU A 19 8.69 -33.21 -29.66
CA GLU A 19 9.82 -33.07 -28.74
C GLU A 19 10.44 -34.43 -28.35
N ILE A 20 9.63 -35.48 -28.23
CA ILE A 20 10.12 -36.85 -27.97
C ILE A 20 10.52 -37.60 -29.25
N GLY A 21 10.53 -36.93 -30.41
CA GLY A 21 11.00 -37.50 -31.68
C GLY A 21 10.00 -38.41 -32.41
N MET A 22 8.70 -38.30 -32.12
CA MET A 22 7.65 -39.02 -32.83
C MET A 22 7.05 -38.19 -33.97
N SER A 23 6.82 -38.82 -35.11
CA SER A 23 6.20 -38.21 -36.29
C SER A 23 4.67 -38.38 -36.27
N GLU A 24 3.93 -37.58 -37.03
CA GLU A 24 2.45 -37.65 -37.10
C GLU A 24 1.91 -39.03 -37.56
N ASN A 25 2.71 -39.81 -38.29
CA ASN A 25 2.35 -41.16 -38.71
C ASN A 25 2.54 -42.21 -37.60
N ASP A 26 3.28 -41.87 -36.54
CA ASP A 26 3.65 -42.80 -35.47
C ASP A 26 2.57 -42.86 -34.37
N PHE A 27 1.60 -41.94 -34.36
CA PHE A 27 0.53 -41.89 -33.38
C PHE A 27 -0.85 -41.52 -33.95
N SER A 28 -1.91 -41.89 -33.24
CA SER A 28 -3.27 -41.40 -33.49
C SER A 28 -3.93 -41.01 -32.17
N LEU A 29 -4.61 -39.86 -32.17
CA LEU A 29 -5.24 -39.29 -30.97
C LEU A 29 -6.75 -39.16 -31.18
N GLU A 30 -7.53 -39.77 -30.28
CA GLU A 30 -8.98 -39.65 -30.17
C GLU A 30 -9.30 -38.76 -28.96
N ILE A 31 -9.91 -37.59 -29.19
CA ILE A 31 -10.21 -36.62 -28.14
C ILE A 31 -11.69 -36.71 -27.74
N LEU A 32 -11.95 -36.91 -26.45
CA LEU A 32 -13.27 -37.02 -25.82
C LEU A 32 -13.43 -35.88 -24.79
N PRO A 33 -13.69 -34.64 -25.24
CA PRO A 33 -13.64 -33.47 -24.38
C PRO A 33 -14.79 -33.45 -23.37
N ILE A 34 -14.51 -33.01 -22.14
CA ILE A 34 -15.53 -32.84 -21.10
C ILE A 34 -15.88 -31.36 -20.99
N LEU A 35 -17.03 -30.99 -21.55
CA LEU A 35 -17.51 -29.60 -21.57
C LEU A 35 -18.08 -29.14 -20.22
N ALA A 36 -18.42 -30.06 -19.31
CA ALA A 36 -18.98 -29.75 -18.00
C ALA A 36 -18.63 -30.80 -16.94
N TYR A 37 -18.26 -30.35 -15.75
CA TYR A 37 -17.92 -31.23 -14.63
C TYR A 37 -19.20 -31.74 -13.94
N ASN A 38 -19.60 -32.98 -14.25
CA ASN A 38 -20.55 -33.72 -13.44
C ASN A 38 -20.13 -35.20 -13.34
N GLU A 39 -20.47 -35.86 -12.23
CA GLU A 39 -20.03 -37.23 -11.99
C GLU A 39 -20.55 -38.22 -13.06
N GLY A 40 -21.77 -38.02 -13.57
CA GLY A 40 -22.35 -38.87 -14.60
C GLY A 40 -21.60 -38.81 -15.93
N LEU A 41 -21.05 -37.65 -16.29
CA LEU A 41 -20.27 -37.41 -17.49
C LEU A 41 -18.89 -38.06 -17.37
N LEU A 42 -18.26 -38.01 -16.19
CA LEU A 42 -17.00 -38.72 -15.94
C LEU A 42 -17.18 -40.25 -16.09
N ILE A 43 -18.27 -40.80 -15.56
CA ILE A 43 -18.59 -42.23 -15.72
C ILE A 43 -18.85 -42.57 -17.19
N LYS A 44 -19.61 -41.74 -17.91
CA LYS A 44 -19.85 -41.91 -19.36
C LYS A 44 -18.55 -41.83 -20.15
N ASN A 45 -17.64 -40.93 -19.79
CA ASN A 45 -16.35 -40.78 -20.46
C ASN A 45 -15.46 -42.02 -20.23
N ALA A 46 -15.38 -42.49 -18.99
CA ALA A 46 -14.68 -43.73 -18.67
C ALA A 46 -15.26 -44.92 -19.47
N ALA A 47 -16.59 -45.01 -19.58
CA ALA A 47 -17.23 -46.04 -20.40
C ALA A 47 -16.93 -45.89 -21.91
N ALA A 48 -16.83 -44.66 -22.42
CA ALA A 48 -16.47 -44.39 -23.82
C ALA A 48 -15.01 -44.79 -24.11
N MET A 49 -14.07 -44.38 -23.25
CA MET A 49 -12.66 -44.78 -23.33
C MET A 49 -12.48 -46.29 -23.23
N GLU A 50 -13.19 -46.93 -22.28
CA GLU A 50 -13.22 -48.39 -22.16
C GLU A 50 -13.72 -49.05 -23.44
N LYS A 51 -14.81 -48.54 -24.02
CA LYS A 51 -15.36 -49.08 -25.27
C LYS A 51 -14.33 -49.02 -26.40
N LEU A 52 -13.63 -47.90 -26.57
CA LEU A 52 -12.60 -47.75 -27.58
C LEU A 52 -11.43 -48.73 -27.37
N TYR A 53 -11.02 -48.93 -26.12
CA TYR A 53 -9.96 -49.87 -25.78
C TYR A 53 -10.35 -51.31 -26.06
N ARG A 54 -11.54 -51.74 -25.59
CA ARG A 54 -12.05 -53.11 -25.82
C ARG A 54 -12.32 -53.42 -27.29
N MET A 55 -12.68 -52.41 -28.09
CA MET A 55 -12.81 -52.53 -29.55
C MET A 55 -11.46 -52.58 -30.28
N GLY A 56 -10.33 -52.45 -29.57
CA GLY A 56 -9.00 -52.43 -30.16
C GLY A 56 -8.72 -51.18 -31.01
N LYS A 57 -9.51 -50.11 -30.86
CA LYS A 57 -9.31 -48.84 -31.55
C LYS A 57 -8.18 -48.02 -30.93
N VAL A 58 -8.00 -48.12 -29.62
CA VAL A 58 -6.90 -47.49 -28.88
C VAL A 58 -6.14 -48.51 -28.04
N SER A 59 -4.88 -48.21 -27.77
CA SER A 59 -3.98 -49.05 -26.97
C SER A 59 -3.76 -48.49 -25.56
N TYR A 60 -3.97 -47.19 -25.36
CA TYR A 60 -3.78 -46.49 -24.09
C TYR A 60 -4.85 -45.41 -23.90
N CYS A 61 -5.19 -45.11 -22.66
CA CYS A 61 -6.05 -43.99 -22.28
C CYS A 61 -5.24 -42.95 -21.51
N ILE A 62 -5.50 -41.66 -21.75
CA ILE A 62 -4.95 -40.54 -20.99
C ILE A 62 -6.13 -39.76 -20.43
N THR A 63 -6.06 -39.38 -19.15
CA THR A 63 -7.12 -38.59 -18.51
C THR A 63 -6.57 -37.54 -17.56
N LEU A 64 -7.27 -36.42 -17.41
CA LEU A 64 -7.01 -35.43 -16.37
C LEU A 64 -7.73 -35.74 -15.05
N PHE A 65 -8.63 -36.74 -15.03
CA PHE A 65 -9.55 -36.97 -13.93
C PHE A 65 -9.24 -38.27 -13.17
N TYR A 66 -8.93 -38.14 -11.88
CA TYR A 66 -8.69 -39.28 -10.98
C TYR A 66 -9.83 -40.30 -11.00
N LYS A 67 -11.10 -39.85 -11.03
CA LYS A 67 -12.26 -40.75 -11.07
C LYS A 67 -12.32 -41.59 -12.35
N VAL A 68 -11.96 -41.03 -13.50
CA VAL A 68 -11.90 -41.75 -14.78
C VAL A 68 -10.76 -42.77 -14.74
N ARG A 69 -9.59 -42.37 -14.24
CA ARG A 69 -8.46 -43.29 -14.00
C ARG A 69 -8.89 -44.46 -13.13
N ASP A 70 -9.52 -44.21 -11.98
CA ASP A 70 -9.94 -45.27 -11.06
C ASP A 70 -10.92 -46.27 -11.69
N ILE A 71 -11.88 -45.78 -12.48
CA ILE A 71 -12.83 -46.65 -13.18
C ILE A 71 -12.11 -47.52 -14.23
N LEU A 72 -11.16 -46.96 -14.99
CA LEU A 72 -10.44 -47.69 -16.03
C LEU A 72 -9.43 -48.68 -15.44
N ASP A 73 -8.69 -48.25 -14.41
CA ASP A 73 -7.68 -49.05 -13.72
C ASP A 73 -8.29 -50.25 -12.98
N SER A 74 -9.44 -50.06 -12.30
CA SER A 74 -10.19 -51.17 -11.68
C SER A 74 -10.65 -52.25 -12.67
N LYS A 75 -10.65 -51.94 -13.98
CA LYS A 75 -11.02 -52.84 -15.07
C LYS A 75 -9.81 -53.39 -15.83
N GLY A 76 -8.59 -53.11 -15.37
CA GLY A 76 -7.35 -53.54 -15.99
C GLY A 76 -7.01 -52.83 -17.30
N ILE A 77 -7.54 -51.61 -17.51
CA ILE A 77 -7.30 -50.82 -18.73
C ILE A 77 -6.12 -49.88 -18.48
N PRO A 78 -5.07 -49.88 -19.32
CA PRO A 78 -3.90 -49.03 -19.13
C PRO A 78 -4.26 -47.55 -19.32
N VAL A 79 -4.21 -46.79 -18.23
CA VAL A 79 -4.57 -45.38 -18.18
C VAL A 79 -3.47 -44.54 -17.53
N TYR A 80 -3.10 -43.43 -18.16
CA TYR A 80 -2.14 -42.45 -17.64
C TYR A 80 -2.87 -41.17 -17.19
N ILE A 81 -2.51 -40.65 -16.01
CA ILE A 81 -3.06 -39.39 -15.52
C ILE A 81 -2.15 -38.22 -15.91
N LEU A 82 -2.72 -37.25 -16.63
CA LEU A 82 -2.01 -36.05 -17.01
C LEU A 82 -2.09 -35.05 -15.84
N GLN A 83 -0.97 -34.83 -15.15
CA GLN A 83 -0.87 -33.92 -14.02
C GLN A 83 0.28 -32.92 -14.24
N PRO A 84 0.16 -31.67 -13.75
CA PRO A 84 1.24 -30.70 -13.83
C PRO A 84 2.48 -31.21 -13.08
N SER A 85 3.66 -30.90 -13.61
CA SER A 85 4.92 -31.22 -12.95
C SER A 85 5.14 -30.32 -11.73
N PHE A 86 6.10 -30.67 -10.87
CA PHE A 86 6.54 -29.80 -9.79
C PHE A 86 6.97 -28.42 -10.30
N ASP A 87 7.68 -28.37 -11.45
CA ASP A 87 8.13 -27.11 -12.05
C ASP A 87 6.96 -26.26 -12.54
N ASP A 88 5.90 -26.86 -13.11
CA ASP A 88 4.69 -26.14 -13.51
C ASP A 88 4.00 -25.48 -12.32
N ILE A 89 3.84 -26.24 -11.23
CA ILE A 89 3.24 -25.74 -9.98
C ILE A 89 4.11 -24.64 -9.38
N ARG A 90 5.43 -24.85 -9.29
CA ARG A 90 6.38 -23.85 -8.77
C ARG A 90 6.31 -22.55 -9.57
N ASN A 91 6.36 -22.63 -10.90
CA ASN A 91 6.30 -21.46 -11.78
C ASN A 91 4.93 -20.76 -11.69
N GLY A 92 3.84 -21.53 -11.54
CA GLY A 92 2.50 -20.98 -11.28
C GLY A 92 2.42 -20.20 -9.98
N LEU A 93 2.97 -20.75 -8.88
CA LEU A 93 3.02 -20.09 -7.58
C LEU A 93 3.91 -18.85 -7.60
N GLN A 94 5.07 -18.89 -8.25
CA GLN A 94 5.94 -17.73 -8.41
C GLN A 94 5.22 -16.58 -9.12
N ARG A 95 4.53 -16.87 -10.23
CA ARG A 95 3.72 -15.85 -10.93
C ARG A 95 2.61 -15.28 -10.06
N LEU A 96 1.95 -16.14 -9.27
CA LEU A 96 0.90 -15.71 -8.35
C LEU A 96 1.44 -14.75 -7.28
N VAL A 97 2.58 -15.08 -6.65
CA VAL A 97 3.23 -14.23 -5.65
C VAL A 97 3.62 -12.89 -6.25
N LEU A 98 4.30 -12.88 -7.40
CA LEU A 98 4.69 -11.63 -8.08
C LEU A 98 3.48 -10.77 -8.46
N THR A 99 2.39 -11.40 -8.91
CA THR A 99 1.15 -10.70 -9.25
C THR A 99 0.49 -10.10 -8.01
N HIS A 100 0.45 -10.85 -6.91
CA HIS A 100 -0.09 -10.40 -5.64
C HIS A 100 0.73 -9.23 -5.07
N GLU A 101 2.06 -9.33 -5.06
CA GLU A 101 2.97 -8.24 -4.69
C GLU A 101 2.71 -7.01 -5.56
N SER A 102 2.66 -7.15 -6.89
CA SER A 102 2.36 -6.05 -7.82
C SER A 102 0.98 -5.42 -7.58
N MET A 103 -0.01 -6.21 -7.17
CA MET A 103 -1.36 -5.70 -6.85
C MET A 103 -1.40 -4.93 -5.52
N LEU A 104 -0.61 -5.34 -4.54
CA LEU A 104 -0.38 -4.58 -3.30
C LEU A 104 0.41 -3.30 -3.60
N ASP A 105 1.28 -3.34 -4.61
CA ASP A 105 2.09 -2.23 -5.11
C ASP A 105 1.30 -1.16 -5.90
N ARG A 106 -0.02 -1.05 -5.72
CA ARG A 106 -0.77 0.17 -6.14
C ARG A 106 -0.23 1.45 -5.48
N GLY A 107 0.58 1.33 -4.41
CA GLY A 107 1.37 2.39 -3.80
C GLY A 107 2.65 2.77 -4.57
N ASN A 108 3.03 2.04 -5.61
CA ASN A 108 4.25 2.23 -6.40
C ASN A 108 4.04 3.10 -7.66
N ARG A 109 2.88 3.78 -7.74
CA ARG A 109 2.69 4.91 -8.66
C ARG A 109 3.77 5.94 -8.35
N LEU A 110 4.41 6.49 -9.37
CA LEU A 110 5.41 7.52 -9.13
C LEU A 110 4.72 8.85 -8.85
N ALA A 111 5.16 9.53 -7.80
CA ALA A 111 4.84 10.92 -7.57
C ALA A 111 6.08 11.78 -7.81
N VAL A 112 5.91 12.85 -8.58
CA VAL A 112 6.96 13.85 -8.79
C VAL A 112 6.48 15.16 -8.22
N ILE A 113 7.33 15.83 -7.45
CA ILE A 113 7.10 17.21 -7.00
C ILE A 113 8.04 18.09 -7.80
N ALA A 114 7.49 18.95 -8.65
CA ALA A 114 8.21 20.01 -9.34
C ALA A 114 8.15 21.28 -8.49
N ILE A 115 9.30 21.89 -8.23
CA ILE A 115 9.44 23.08 -7.40
C ILE A 115 10.16 24.14 -8.23
N HIS A 116 9.59 25.34 -8.29
CA HIS A 116 10.23 26.53 -8.85
C HIS A 116 10.41 27.58 -7.77
N ILE A 117 11.60 28.16 -7.69
CA ILE A 117 11.90 29.26 -6.78
C ILE A 117 11.48 30.58 -7.43
N ASP A 118 10.45 31.20 -6.87
CA ASP A 118 9.94 32.51 -7.28
C ASP A 118 10.71 33.62 -6.55
N ALA A 119 11.24 34.60 -7.28
CA ALA A 119 11.83 35.81 -6.68
C ALA A 119 10.73 36.85 -6.38
N LEU A 120 10.68 37.38 -5.15
CA LEU A 120 9.83 38.55 -4.87
C LEU A 120 10.38 39.77 -5.63
N LYS A 121 9.56 40.33 -6.52
CA LYS A 121 9.92 41.48 -7.39
C LYS A 121 10.23 42.79 -6.64
N GLU A 122 9.99 42.88 -5.33
CA GLU A 122 10.02 44.16 -4.60
C GLU A 122 11.15 44.32 -3.54
N SER A 123 12.04 43.34 -3.33
CA SER A 123 12.90 43.36 -2.13
C SER A 123 14.42 43.27 -2.34
N ILE A 124 14.93 43.29 -3.58
CA ILE A 124 16.38 43.19 -3.82
C ILE A 124 16.94 44.58 -4.21
N PRO A 125 17.36 45.43 -3.25
CA PRO A 125 18.20 46.57 -3.56
C PRO A 125 19.46 46.08 -4.29
N ASN A 126 19.82 46.79 -5.35
CA ASN A 126 20.72 46.41 -6.44
C ASN A 126 22.21 46.22 -6.05
N ASN A 127 22.51 45.77 -4.83
CA ASN A 127 23.87 45.63 -4.32
C ASN A 127 23.93 44.66 -3.13
N ASN A 128 24.00 43.35 -3.40
CA ASN A 128 24.94 42.42 -2.75
C ASN A 128 24.70 40.99 -3.30
N ASP A 129 25.38 40.61 -4.38
CA ASP A 129 25.32 39.25 -4.97
C ASP A 129 25.52 38.16 -3.91
N TYR A 130 26.38 38.42 -2.91
CA TYR A 130 26.60 37.52 -1.79
C TYR A 130 25.33 37.26 -0.97
N ARG A 131 24.51 38.29 -0.66
CA ARG A 131 23.26 38.09 0.11
C ARG A 131 22.24 37.28 -0.68
N LEU A 132 22.12 37.54 -1.98
CA LEU A 132 21.23 36.78 -2.85
C LEU A 132 21.65 35.31 -2.93
N SER A 133 22.95 35.04 -3.06
CA SER A 133 23.50 33.69 -3.00
C SER A 133 23.24 33.00 -1.67
N MET A 134 23.40 33.71 -0.54
CA MET A 134 23.12 33.16 0.79
C MET A 134 21.64 32.80 0.99
N GLU A 135 20.72 33.63 0.50
CA GLU A 135 19.29 33.32 0.56
C GLU A 135 18.92 32.13 -0.35
N LYS A 136 19.47 32.05 -1.56
CA LYS A 136 19.29 30.87 -2.44
C LYS A 136 19.79 29.58 -1.78
N LEU A 137 20.94 29.62 -1.09
CA LEU A 137 21.46 28.50 -0.32
C LEU A 137 20.51 28.09 0.82
N GLN A 138 19.88 29.07 1.47
CA GLN A 138 18.88 28.79 2.51
C GLN A 138 17.63 28.12 1.94
N VAL A 139 17.11 28.58 0.80
CA VAL A 139 15.99 27.94 0.11
C VAL A 139 16.34 26.50 -0.28
N SER A 140 17.51 26.30 -0.91
CA SER A 140 18.00 24.97 -1.30
C SER A 140 18.08 24.03 -0.10
N ARG A 141 18.57 24.51 1.05
CA ARG A 141 18.64 23.74 2.30
C ARG A 141 17.25 23.31 2.80
N GLU A 142 16.25 24.19 2.75
CA GLU A 142 14.88 23.84 3.15
C GLU A 142 14.25 22.82 2.18
N ILE A 143 14.51 22.93 0.89
CA ILE A 143 14.06 21.94 -0.11
C ILE A 143 14.70 20.58 0.16
N HIS A 144 16.01 20.51 0.38
CA HIS A 144 16.69 19.26 0.70
C HIS A 144 16.23 18.64 2.03
N ARG A 145 15.94 19.48 3.03
CA ARG A 145 15.36 19.02 4.31
C ARG A 145 13.97 18.41 4.10
N PHE A 146 13.14 19.06 3.29
CA PHE A 146 11.82 18.55 2.96
C PHE A 146 11.91 17.26 2.13
N ALA A 147 12.83 17.17 1.18
CA ALA A 147 13.08 15.94 0.42
C ALA A 147 13.48 14.78 1.34
N HIS A 148 14.37 15.02 2.30
CA HIS A 148 14.75 14.02 3.29
C HIS A 148 13.57 13.60 4.18
N PHE A 149 12.74 14.56 4.62
CA PHE A 149 11.53 14.27 5.39
C PHE A 149 10.51 13.41 4.62
N LEU A 150 10.42 13.60 3.30
CA LEU A 150 9.54 12.81 2.41
C LEU A 150 10.13 11.46 1.98
N ASP A 151 11.37 11.14 2.36
CA ASP A 151 12.14 10.04 1.77
C ASP A 151 12.15 10.11 0.22
N ALA A 152 12.39 11.31 -0.31
CA ALA A 152 12.34 11.61 -1.73
C ALA A 152 13.74 11.82 -2.32
N ALA A 153 13.97 11.30 -3.53
CA ALA A 153 15.16 11.61 -4.31
C ALA A 153 15.05 13.04 -4.88
N CYS A 154 15.99 13.90 -4.50
CA CYS A 154 16.02 15.31 -4.89
C CYS A 154 17.01 15.56 -6.03
N ILE A 155 16.54 16.11 -7.14
CA ILE A 155 17.35 16.50 -8.29
C ILE A 155 17.21 18.00 -8.50
N GLU A 156 18.32 18.73 -8.46
CA GLU A 156 18.34 20.14 -8.80
C GLU A 156 18.21 20.35 -10.32
N GLN A 157 17.40 21.33 -10.71
CA GLN A 157 17.20 21.75 -12.08
C GLN A 157 17.58 23.24 -12.21
N PRO A 158 18.83 23.55 -12.59
CA PRO A 158 19.27 24.92 -12.78
C PRO A 158 18.40 25.67 -13.81
N PRO A 159 18.17 26.98 -13.64
CA PRO A 159 18.78 27.87 -12.64
C PRO A 159 18.02 28.02 -11.31
N SER A 160 16.79 27.51 -11.19
CA SER A 160 15.93 27.80 -10.02
C SER A 160 14.84 26.75 -9.76
N GLY A 161 15.05 25.50 -10.19
CA GLY A 161 14.08 24.43 -10.06
C GLY A 161 14.60 23.20 -9.30
N TYR A 162 13.69 22.38 -8.81
CA TYR A 162 13.99 21.08 -8.21
C TYR A 162 12.90 20.06 -8.58
N PHE A 163 13.29 18.81 -8.72
CA PHE A 163 12.38 17.67 -8.76
C PHE A 163 12.59 16.78 -7.54
N LEU A 164 11.51 16.42 -6.87
CA LEU A 164 11.49 15.38 -5.85
C LEU A 164 10.75 14.16 -6.38
N PHE A 165 11.41 13.01 -6.42
CA PHE A 165 10.83 11.73 -6.83
C PHE A 165 10.52 10.89 -5.59
N THR A 166 9.27 10.47 -5.45
CA THR A 166 8.78 9.70 -4.31
C THR A 166 7.52 8.92 -4.69
N THR A 167 6.81 8.37 -3.71
CA THR A 167 5.51 7.69 -3.89
C THR A 167 4.37 8.52 -3.30
N PRO A 168 3.13 8.43 -3.84
CA PRO A 168 1.97 9.14 -3.31
C PRO A 168 1.77 8.90 -1.81
N ALA A 169 1.95 7.65 -1.35
CA ALA A 169 1.78 7.28 0.05
C ALA A 169 2.70 8.06 0.98
N LEU A 170 3.98 8.25 0.59
CA LEU A 170 4.94 9.01 1.38
C LEU A 170 4.55 10.49 1.47
N ILE A 171 4.09 11.09 0.36
CA ILE A 171 3.62 12.49 0.36
C ILE A 171 2.38 12.63 1.25
N GLU A 172 1.39 11.74 1.10
CA GLU A 172 0.15 11.80 1.89
C GLU A 172 0.41 11.69 3.39
N ASN A 173 1.22 10.70 3.79
CA ASN A 173 1.54 10.47 5.19
C ASN A 173 2.29 11.66 5.78
N ALA A 174 3.29 12.18 5.06
CA ALA A 174 4.13 13.28 5.53
C ALA A 174 3.40 14.63 5.57
N THR A 175 2.39 14.82 4.70
CA THR A 175 1.63 16.07 4.59
C THR A 175 0.26 16.01 5.25
N ASN A 176 -0.06 14.94 6.00
CA ASN A 176 -1.38 14.68 6.57
C ASN A 176 -2.49 14.82 5.50
N HIS A 177 -2.39 14.03 4.43
CA HIS A 177 -3.25 14.12 3.24
C HIS A 177 -3.34 15.54 2.66
N TYR A 178 -2.19 16.18 2.45
CA TYR A 178 -2.07 17.53 1.88
C TYR A 178 -2.66 18.66 2.73
N HIS A 179 -3.08 18.39 3.97
CA HIS A 179 -3.53 19.43 4.90
C HIS A 179 -2.37 20.24 5.51
N HIS A 180 -1.17 19.68 5.52
CA HIS A 180 0.02 20.31 6.08
C HIS A 180 1.20 20.25 5.11
N PHE A 181 1.40 21.33 4.35
CA PHE A 181 2.53 21.47 3.42
C PHE A 181 3.47 22.60 3.89
N SER A 182 4.33 22.28 4.86
CA SER A 182 5.15 23.25 5.58
C SER A 182 6.25 23.91 4.75
N LEU A 183 6.67 23.32 3.63
CA LEU A 183 7.74 23.88 2.80
C LEU A 183 7.39 25.28 2.26
N LEU A 184 6.14 25.50 1.82
CA LEU A 184 5.69 26.80 1.30
C LEU A 184 5.77 27.90 2.36
N SER A 185 5.21 27.65 3.56
CA SER A 185 5.24 28.62 4.66
C SER A 185 6.65 28.84 5.19
N ASN A 186 7.45 27.78 5.35
CA ASN A 186 8.81 27.88 5.86
C ASN A 186 9.69 28.75 4.96
N VAL A 187 9.63 28.56 3.64
CA VAL A 187 10.45 29.35 2.72
C VAL A 187 9.96 30.80 2.64
N ALA A 188 8.65 31.02 2.58
CA ALA A 188 8.08 32.36 2.53
C ALA A 188 8.30 33.18 3.83
N GLU A 189 8.39 32.52 4.98
CA GLU A 189 8.60 33.20 6.28
C GLU A 189 10.09 33.41 6.62
N THR A 190 10.99 32.62 6.03
CA THR A 190 12.42 32.64 6.40
C THR A 190 13.35 33.22 5.34
N THR A 191 12.87 33.45 4.12
CA THR A 191 13.67 33.95 2.97
C THR A 191 12.92 35.02 2.19
N ALA A 192 13.62 35.76 1.31
CA ALA A 192 12.95 36.68 0.37
C ALA A 192 12.39 35.98 -0.89
N PHE A 193 12.35 34.64 -0.90
CA PHE A 193 11.83 33.85 -2.00
C PHE A 193 10.52 33.17 -1.61
N THR A 194 9.72 32.85 -2.63
CA THR A 194 8.57 31.96 -2.48
C THR A 194 8.73 30.77 -3.41
N LEU A 195 7.85 29.77 -3.30
CA LEU A 195 7.91 28.59 -4.15
C LEU A 195 6.61 28.38 -4.92
N SER A 196 6.73 27.96 -6.17
CA SER A 196 5.64 27.43 -6.97
C SER A 196 5.83 25.94 -7.11
N ILE A 197 4.81 25.16 -6.73
CA ILE A 197 4.93 23.71 -6.59
C ILE A 197 3.85 23.00 -7.39
N GLY A 198 4.22 21.92 -8.06
CA GLY A 198 3.28 20.99 -8.67
C GLY A 198 3.59 19.57 -8.25
N ILE A 199 2.57 18.84 -7.81
CA ILE A 199 2.64 17.44 -7.42
C ILE A 199 1.94 16.64 -8.52
N GLY A 200 2.69 15.85 -9.27
CA GLY A 200 2.18 15.04 -10.37
C GLY A 200 2.15 13.57 -10.03
N TYR A 201 1.02 12.92 -10.24
CA TYR A 201 0.90 11.46 -10.25
C TYR A 201 0.87 10.94 -11.67
N GLY A 202 1.45 9.77 -11.89
CA GLY A 202 1.37 9.07 -13.15
C GLY A 202 1.60 7.57 -12.99
N GLU A 203 1.17 6.81 -14.00
CA GLU A 203 1.53 5.40 -14.13
C GLU A 203 2.99 5.23 -14.57
N THR A 204 3.55 6.27 -15.20
CA THR A 204 4.96 6.31 -15.63
C THR A 204 5.68 7.53 -15.07
N ALA A 205 7.01 7.45 -14.99
CA ALA A 205 7.83 8.57 -14.56
C ALA A 205 7.68 9.81 -15.45
N ALA A 206 7.53 9.60 -16.76
CA ALA A 206 7.32 10.67 -17.72
C ALA A 206 5.97 11.38 -17.48
N GLU A 207 4.90 10.62 -17.26
CA GLU A 207 3.57 11.16 -16.98
C GLU A 207 3.54 11.93 -15.64
N ALA A 208 4.10 11.34 -14.57
CA ALA A 208 4.16 11.99 -13.27
C ALA A 208 4.94 13.30 -13.33
N LYS A 209 6.09 13.32 -14.01
CA LYS A 209 6.88 14.54 -14.22
C LYS A 209 6.12 15.58 -15.04
N TYR A 210 5.46 15.17 -16.11
CA TYR A 210 4.65 16.07 -16.95
C TYR A 210 3.54 16.73 -16.12
N ASN A 211 2.78 15.95 -15.35
CA ASN A 211 1.73 16.45 -14.47
C ASN A 211 2.27 17.39 -13.38
N ALA A 212 3.44 17.09 -12.82
CA ALA A 212 4.10 17.94 -11.83
C ALA A 212 4.49 19.30 -12.42
N LEU A 213 5.06 19.31 -13.63
CA LEU A 213 5.40 20.55 -14.34
C LEU A 213 4.16 21.40 -14.62
N GLN A 214 3.08 20.79 -15.11
CA GLN A 214 1.84 21.50 -15.37
C GLN A 214 1.25 22.14 -14.09
N GLY A 215 1.33 21.45 -12.96
CA GLY A 215 0.89 21.99 -11.66
C GLY A 215 1.75 23.15 -11.17
N MET A 216 3.07 23.04 -11.37
CA MET A 216 4.04 24.06 -10.99
C MET A 216 3.88 25.32 -11.84
N GLU A 217 3.73 25.18 -13.16
CA GLU A 217 3.47 26.29 -14.08
C GLU A 217 2.15 27.00 -13.73
N HIS A 218 1.11 26.22 -13.44
CA HIS A 218 -0.17 26.78 -13.00
C HIS A 218 -0.08 27.51 -11.66
N SER A 219 0.72 26.99 -10.72
CA SER A 219 1.03 27.66 -9.45
C SER A 219 1.70 29.02 -9.68
N SER A 220 2.72 29.04 -10.53
CA SER A 220 3.47 30.28 -10.85
C SER A 220 2.58 31.30 -11.54
N ALA A 221 1.79 30.87 -12.53
CA ALA A 221 0.82 31.73 -13.22
C ALA A 221 -0.30 32.27 -12.29
N SER A 222 -0.62 31.54 -11.21
CA SER A 222 -1.65 31.92 -10.22
C SER A 222 -1.13 32.86 -9.12
N GLY A 223 0.04 33.48 -9.30
CA GLY A 223 0.63 34.45 -8.37
C GLY A 223 1.71 33.91 -7.44
N GLY A 224 2.18 32.66 -7.66
CA GLY A 224 3.26 32.05 -6.89
C GLY A 224 2.89 31.67 -5.45
N ASN A 225 3.87 31.14 -4.71
CA ASN A 225 3.72 30.68 -3.32
C ASN A 225 2.56 29.68 -3.10
N ARG A 226 2.39 28.73 -4.01
CA ARG A 226 1.26 27.79 -4.05
C ARG A 226 1.71 26.40 -4.45
N ALA A 227 0.83 25.44 -4.23
CA ALA A 227 0.99 24.07 -4.69
C ALA A 227 -0.29 23.56 -5.35
N TYR A 228 -0.15 22.82 -6.44
CA TYR A 228 -1.24 22.12 -7.13
C TYR A 228 -0.91 20.64 -7.28
N ILE A 229 -1.94 19.80 -7.23
CA ILE A 229 -1.85 18.37 -7.48
C ILE A 229 -2.51 18.07 -8.82
N ILE A 230 -1.84 17.28 -9.67
CA ILE A 230 -2.33 16.85 -10.98
C ILE A 230 -2.20 15.33 -11.14
N GLY A 231 -3.28 14.68 -11.54
CA GLY A 231 -3.34 13.27 -11.93
C GLY A 231 -4.56 12.99 -12.81
N LYS A 232 -4.76 11.72 -13.20
CA LYS A 232 -5.73 11.28 -14.21
C LYS A 232 -7.17 11.80 -14.03
N GLU A 233 -7.60 12.06 -12.79
CA GLU A 233 -8.89 12.70 -12.45
C GLU A 233 -8.77 13.72 -11.28
N LEU A 234 -7.55 14.13 -10.96
CA LEU A 234 -7.29 14.97 -9.78
C LEU A 234 -6.61 16.25 -10.25
N PHE A 235 -7.31 17.38 -10.19
CA PHE A 235 -6.72 18.71 -10.31
C PHE A 235 -7.20 19.54 -9.12
N SER A 236 -6.33 19.77 -8.15
CA SER A 236 -6.71 20.47 -6.93
C SER A 236 -5.58 21.31 -6.38
N ARG A 237 -5.93 22.45 -5.78
CA ARG A 237 -4.98 23.28 -5.05
C ARG A 237 -4.72 22.65 -3.68
N VAL A 238 -3.45 22.54 -3.32
CA VAL A 238 -3.04 22.12 -1.97
C VAL A 238 -3.40 23.22 -0.98
N PRO A 239 -4.17 22.92 0.09
CA PRO A 239 -4.43 23.86 1.16
C PRO A 239 -3.13 24.34 1.80
N MET A 240 -2.93 25.66 1.86
CA MET A 240 -1.82 26.21 2.64
C MET A 240 -2.14 26.07 4.12
N SER A 241 -1.27 25.37 4.86
CA SER A 241 -1.35 25.35 6.31
C SER A 241 -0.99 26.74 6.83
N LYS A 242 -1.99 27.55 7.22
CA LYS A 242 -1.71 28.75 8.01
C LYS A 242 -1.14 28.28 9.34
N ASN A 243 -0.01 28.86 9.75
CA ASN A 243 0.61 28.61 11.04
C ASN A 243 -0.44 28.66 12.16
N GLY A 244 -0.68 27.50 12.79
CA GLY A 244 -1.00 27.34 14.21
C GLY A 244 -2.24 27.98 14.83
N GLN A 245 -2.91 28.98 14.24
CA GLN A 245 -4.03 29.67 14.89
C GLN A 245 -5.07 30.17 13.88
N ALA A 246 -6.31 29.67 14.04
CA ALA A 246 -7.54 29.99 13.31
C ALA A 246 -7.53 29.62 11.81
N SER A 247 -8.29 28.62 11.34
CA SER A 247 -9.70 28.38 11.64
C SER A 247 -9.98 26.88 11.70
N GLN A 248 -10.44 26.41 12.87
CA GLN A 248 -11.34 25.26 12.91
C GLN A 248 -12.65 25.68 12.24
N GLU A 249 -12.68 25.69 10.91
CA GLU A 249 -13.95 25.51 10.23
C GLU A 249 -14.31 24.05 10.39
N LYS A 250 -15.26 23.84 11.30
CA LYS A 250 -15.97 22.59 11.57
C LYS A 250 -16.22 21.83 10.25
N LYS A 251 -15.37 20.85 9.96
CA LYS A 251 -15.88 19.59 9.43
C LYS A 251 -16.28 18.79 10.65
N GLU A 252 -17.58 18.75 10.91
CA GLU A 252 -18.20 17.80 11.82
C GLU A 252 -17.92 16.39 11.27
N HIS A 253 -16.74 15.86 11.57
CA HIS A 253 -16.60 14.42 11.68
C HIS A 253 -17.33 14.03 12.97
N PRO A 254 -18.23 13.04 12.95
CA PRO A 254 -18.84 12.57 14.18
C PRO A 254 -17.70 12.10 15.07
N ILE A 255 -17.42 12.84 16.14
CA ILE A 255 -16.54 12.38 17.20
C ILE A 255 -17.23 11.12 17.73
N ASP A 256 -16.61 9.96 17.52
CA ASP A 256 -17.11 8.69 18.04
C ASP A 256 -17.53 8.92 19.50
N GLU A 257 -18.82 8.73 19.81
CA GLU A 257 -19.40 9.00 21.14
C GLU A 257 -18.59 8.31 22.25
N GLN A 258 -17.92 7.22 21.91
CA GLN A 258 -17.03 6.46 22.77
C GLN A 258 -15.85 7.31 23.28
N PHE A 259 -15.18 8.09 22.44
CA PHE A 259 -14.05 8.93 22.87
C PHE A 259 -14.51 10.12 23.70
N LEU A 260 -15.68 10.68 23.39
CA LEU A 260 -16.28 11.73 24.21
C LEU A 260 -16.68 11.21 25.61
N TYR A 261 -17.25 10.00 25.67
CA TYR A 261 -17.57 9.34 26.94
C TYR A 261 -16.32 9.07 27.78
N LEU A 262 -15.28 8.50 27.17
CA LEU A 262 -14.01 8.21 27.84
C LEU A 262 -13.32 9.50 28.31
N SER A 263 -13.41 10.58 27.53
CA SER A 263 -12.88 11.90 27.89
C SER A 263 -13.60 12.49 29.10
N LYS A 264 -14.93 12.43 29.12
CA LYS A 264 -15.74 12.86 30.27
C LYS A 264 -15.49 12.01 31.51
N LYS A 265 -15.31 10.69 31.35
CA LYS A 265 -15.04 9.76 32.46
C LYS A 265 -13.66 9.98 33.07
N SER A 266 -12.64 10.31 32.28
CA SER A 266 -11.24 10.37 32.73
C SER A 266 -10.65 11.78 32.91
N GLY A 267 -11.32 12.82 32.41
CA GLY A 267 -10.78 14.18 32.40
C GLY A 267 -9.52 14.34 31.53
N VAL A 268 -9.30 13.41 30.59
CA VAL A 268 -8.25 13.44 29.56
C VAL A 268 -8.86 13.99 28.27
N SER A 269 -8.10 14.75 27.47
CA SER A 269 -8.62 15.32 26.24
C SER A 269 -9.02 14.23 25.24
N VAL A 270 -10.11 14.46 24.49
CA VAL A 270 -10.60 13.56 23.44
C VAL A 270 -9.49 13.22 22.45
N ARG A 271 -8.66 14.20 22.09
CA ARG A 271 -7.49 14.02 21.22
C ARG A 271 -6.54 12.95 21.74
N ILE A 272 -6.13 13.02 23.00
CA ILE A 272 -5.19 12.06 23.57
C ILE A 272 -5.81 10.66 23.67
N ILE A 273 -7.10 10.56 23.96
CA ILE A 273 -7.81 9.27 23.99
C ILE A 273 -7.88 8.65 22.60
N ALA A 274 -8.15 9.46 21.57
CA ALA A 274 -8.09 9.02 20.19
C ALA A 274 -6.67 8.57 19.80
N ASP A 275 -5.65 9.36 20.13
CA ASP A 275 -4.24 9.03 19.83
C ASP A 275 -3.83 7.70 20.50
N LEU A 276 -4.24 7.47 21.76
CA LEU A 276 -3.99 6.21 22.47
C LEU A 276 -4.77 5.03 21.86
N TYR A 277 -6.00 5.26 21.39
CA TYR A 277 -6.81 4.24 20.72
C TYR A 277 -6.22 3.86 19.36
N HIS A 278 -5.78 4.84 18.57
CA HIS A 278 -5.07 4.63 17.31
C HIS A 278 -3.75 3.90 17.56
N ALA A 279 -2.97 4.30 18.57
CA ALA A 279 -1.76 3.59 18.96
C ALA A 279 -2.01 2.09 19.28
N CYS A 280 -3.12 1.76 19.94
CA CYS A 280 -3.49 0.37 20.19
C CYS A 280 -3.91 -0.37 18.91
N ARG A 281 -4.67 0.29 18.03
CA ARG A 281 -5.16 -0.28 16.77
C ARG A 281 -4.03 -0.53 15.77
N ASP A 282 -3.16 0.45 15.56
CA ASP A 282 -2.13 0.44 14.52
C ASP A 282 -0.99 -0.53 14.87
N THR A 283 -0.71 -0.71 16.16
CA THR A 283 0.30 -1.68 16.63
C THR A 283 -0.26 -3.07 16.92
N GLY A 284 -1.58 -3.22 17.00
CA GLY A 284 -2.26 -4.46 17.41
C GLY A 284 -1.94 -4.91 18.83
N ARG A 285 -1.42 -4.02 19.68
CA ARG A 285 -0.99 -4.29 21.06
C ARG A 285 -1.78 -3.42 22.03
N GLN A 286 -1.97 -3.92 23.26
CA GLN A 286 -2.64 -3.18 24.34
C GLN A 286 -1.71 -2.84 25.51
N ARG A 287 -0.45 -3.30 25.47
CA ARG A 287 0.52 -3.15 26.55
C ARG A 287 1.69 -2.32 26.07
N PHE A 288 1.97 -1.24 26.78
CA PHE A 288 3.01 -0.29 26.43
C PHE A 288 3.73 0.23 27.66
N THR A 289 4.97 0.66 27.46
CA THR A 289 5.67 1.52 28.42
C THR A 289 5.27 2.97 28.20
N ALA A 290 5.44 3.81 29.23
CA ALA A 290 5.17 5.25 29.11
C ALA A 290 6.07 5.95 28.07
N SER A 291 7.24 5.39 27.76
CA SER A 291 8.13 5.90 26.70
C SER A 291 7.58 5.58 25.31
N GLU A 292 7.18 4.33 25.08
CA GLU A 292 6.58 3.93 23.80
C GLU A 292 5.31 4.72 23.49
N LEU A 293 4.46 4.99 24.49
CA LEU A 293 3.28 5.83 24.30
C LEU A 293 3.62 7.31 24.07
N ALA A 294 4.71 7.79 24.66
CA ALA A 294 5.20 9.16 24.41
C ALA A 294 5.63 9.34 22.96
N ASP A 295 6.35 8.35 22.42
CA ASP A 295 6.79 8.33 21.03
C ASP A 295 5.60 8.22 20.06
N LEU A 296 4.65 7.32 20.35
CA LEU A 296 3.45 7.10 19.50
C LEU A 296 2.48 8.28 19.49
N THR A 297 2.39 9.04 20.58
CA THR A 297 1.44 10.16 20.71
C THR A 297 2.11 11.53 20.51
N SER A 298 3.42 11.58 20.25
CA SER A 298 4.21 12.82 20.15
C SER A 298 4.11 13.72 21.38
N VAL A 299 3.96 13.13 22.57
CA VAL A 299 3.80 13.83 23.86
C VAL A 299 4.91 13.41 24.80
N THR A 300 5.49 14.34 25.57
CA THR A 300 6.59 14.00 26.48
C THR A 300 6.25 12.88 27.49
N PRO A 301 7.22 12.03 27.89
CA PRO A 301 6.99 10.94 28.85
C PRO A 301 6.39 11.42 30.18
N ARG A 302 6.74 12.63 30.63
CA ARG A 302 6.17 13.23 31.86
C ARG A 302 4.67 13.48 31.74
N THR A 303 4.23 13.99 30.59
CA THR A 303 2.82 14.24 30.32
C THR A 303 2.05 12.94 30.15
N ILE A 304 2.61 11.95 29.46
CA ILE A 304 2.01 10.62 29.34
C ILE A 304 1.88 9.92 30.70
N ASN A 305 2.87 9.96 31.57
CA ASN A 305 2.73 9.40 32.92
C ASN A 305 1.59 10.05 33.72
N ARG A 306 1.38 11.37 33.57
CA ARG A 306 0.24 12.06 34.20
C ARG A 306 -1.11 11.66 33.60
N ILE A 307 -1.16 11.39 32.30
CA ILE A 307 -2.36 10.92 31.61
C ILE A 307 -2.67 9.47 32.02
N LEU A 308 -1.67 8.59 32.04
CA LEU A 308 -1.82 7.20 32.44
C LEU A 308 -2.28 7.08 33.90
N ALA A 309 -1.79 7.94 34.81
CA ALA A 309 -2.30 7.98 36.18
C ALA A 309 -3.81 8.25 36.22
N LYS A 310 -4.30 9.25 35.47
CA LYS A 310 -5.74 9.52 35.36
C LYS A 310 -6.52 8.35 34.74
N LEU A 311 -5.98 7.70 33.72
CA LEU A 311 -6.62 6.55 33.09
C LEU A 311 -6.70 5.35 34.04
N ILE A 312 -5.68 5.13 34.88
CA ILE A 312 -5.66 4.10 35.91
C ILE A 312 -6.71 4.39 36.99
N ASP A 313 -6.77 5.63 37.48
CA ASP A 313 -7.76 6.05 38.50
C ASP A 313 -9.21 5.80 38.03
N HIS A 314 -9.44 5.91 36.71
CA HIS A 314 -10.76 5.70 36.09
C HIS A 314 -10.95 4.31 35.45
N HIS A 315 -10.08 3.34 35.76
CA HIS A 315 -10.14 1.95 35.30
C HIS A 315 -10.14 1.80 33.76
N LEU A 316 -9.46 2.70 33.06
CA LEU A 316 -9.25 2.67 31.61
C LEU A 316 -7.83 2.21 31.24
N ALA A 317 -6.97 2.04 32.24
CA ALA A 317 -5.64 1.47 32.11
C ALA A 317 -5.25 0.74 33.41
N GLN A 318 -4.32 -0.20 33.32
CA GLN A 318 -3.86 -0.98 34.47
C GLN A 318 -2.33 -1.11 34.46
N ASP A 319 -1.69 -0.98 35.63
CA ASP A 319 -0.28 -1.32 35.80
C ASP A 319 -0.14 -2.85 35.89
N VAL A 320 0.44 -3.46 34.85
CA VAL A 320 0.50 -4.93 34.68
C VAL A 320 1.91 -5.49 34.90
N GLY A 321 2.89 -4.66 35.25
CA GLY A 321 4.23 -5.13 35.59
C GLY A 321 5.35 -4.16 35.26
N ARG A 322 6.59 -4.66 35.29
CA ARG A 322 7.79 -3.88 35.00
C ARG A 322 8.67 -4.60 33.98
N ARG A 323 9.22 -3.86 33.01
CA ARG A 323 10.15 -4.36 31.99
C ARG A 323 11.44 -3.55 32.02
N PHE A 324 12.58 -4.21 31.90
CA PHE A 324 13.84 -3.54 31.58
C PHE A 324 13.84 -3.25 30.09
N THR A 325 13.89 -1.98 29.72
CA THR A 325 14.04 -1.56 28.31
C THR A 325 15.48 -1.66 27.84
N ASP A 326 16.47 -1.60 28.76
CA ASP A 326 17.90 -1.74 28.50
C ASP A 326 18.67 -2.42 29.65
N LYS A 327 19.89 -2.92 29.37
CA LYS A 327 20.78 -3.63 30.32
C LYS A 327 21.25 -2.80 31.52
N THR A 328 20.97 -1.49 31.55
CA THR A 328 21.26 -0.61 32.69
C THR A 328 20.18 0.45 32.80
N GLY A 329 19.48 0.51 33.93
CA GLY A 329 18.43 1.50 34.18
C GLY A 329 17.35 1.02 35.16
N ARG A 330 16.54 1.95 35.67
CA ARG A 330 15.39 1.63 36.53
C ARG A 330 14.29 0.96 35.68
N PRO A 331 13.69 -0.16 36.13
CA PRO A 331 12.65 -0.85 35.37
C PRO A 331 11.49 0.08 34.99
N SER A 332 11.09 0.06 33.73
CA SER A 332 9.96 0.83 33.19
C SER A 332 8.64 0.10 33.49
N ARG A 333 7.59 0.86 33.86
CA ARG A 333 6.26 0.29 34.10
C ARG A 333 5.61 -0.10 32.77
N ILE A 334 4.95 -1.26 32.76
CA ILE A 334 4.11 -1.71 31.65
C ILE A 334 2.66 -1.37 32.02
N ILE A 335 2.04 -0.54 31.20
CA ILE A 335 0.64 -0.18 31.35
C ILE A 335 -0.16 -0.88 30.25
N GLU A 336 -1.21 -1.59 30.65
CA GLU A 336 -2.21 -2.16 29.76
C GLU A 336 -3.37 -1.18 29.61
N ILE A 337 -3.69 -0.81 28.38
CA ILE A 337 -4.81 0.09 28.08
C ILE A 337 -6.07 -0.74 27.87
N GLN A 338 -7.11 -0.47 28.65
CA GLN A 338 -8.35 -1.24 28.72
C GLN A 338 -9.53 -0.36 28.27
N PHE A 339 -9.57 0.00 26.99
CA PHE A 339 -10.74 0.71 26.46
C PHE A 339 -11.95 -0.23 26.43
N GLU A 340 -12.93 0.01 27.31
CA GLU A 340 -14.22 -0.68 27.26
C GLU A 340 -14.90 -0.39 25.91
N SER A 341 -15.11 -1.42 25.10
CA SER A 341 -16.04 -1.34 23.99
C SER A 341 -17.46 -1.34 24.55
N LYS A 342 -18.28 -0.36 24.14
CA LYS A 342 -19.69 -0.26 24.53
C LYS A 342 -20.37 -1.56 24.08
N LYS A 343 -20.71 -2.47 25.02
CA LYS A 343 -21.63 -3.58 24.72
C LYS A 343 -22.90 -2.95 24.17
N HIS A 344 -23.23 -3.27 22.92
CA HIS A 344 -24.49 -2.88 22.32
C HIS A 344 -25.60 -3.51 23.15
N ASP A 345 -26.29 -2.69 23.93
CA ASP A 345 -27.42 -3.09 24.75
C ASP A 345 -28.59 -3.39 23.81
N LYS A 346 -28.61 -4.59 23.23
CA LYS A 346 -29.81 -5.19 22.64
C LYS A 346 -30.75 -5.53 23.78
N ASN A 347 -31.42 -4.52 24.33
CA ASN A 347 -32.74 -4.63 24.94
C ASN A 347 -33.19 -3.26 25.42
N LYS A 348 -34.05 -2.60 24.65
CA LYS A 348 -35.18 -1.88 25.22
C LYS A 348 -36.36 -1.93 24.24
N LYS A 349 -37.48 -2.32 24.84
CA LYS A 349 -38.80 -2.65 24.32
C LYS A 349 -39.40 -1.58 23.42
#